data_AF-A0A2V5XLZ3-F1
#
_entry.id   AF-A0A2V5XLZ3-F1
#
_cell.length_a   1.000
_cell.length_b   1.000
_cell.length_c   1.000
_cell.angle_alpha   90.00
_cell.angle_beta   90.00
_cell.angle_gamma   90.00
#
_symmetry.space_group_name_H-M   'P 1'
#
loop_
_entity.id
_entity.type
_entity.pdbx_description
1 polymer ?
#
loop_
_entity_poly.entity_id
_entity_poly.type
_entity_poly.pdbx_seq_one_letter_code
_entity_poly.pdbx_strand_id
1 'polypeptide(L)'
;MTLVATNTEVIKTIGQSHPKTFVETIVHAFPSSVIDAMVRGDVLQIVAFSVLFALAVSAVGEKGKPIIRAMESLSQIMFKFTNYVMLFAPFGVGAAMAHTIGTQGLGVLVNLGNLVFSLYLALIIFIVVIFGLVIFIARVPLRQFVRAVREPAALAFTTTSSESALPEAMESMERLGVPR
;
A
#
# COMPACT_ATOMS: atom_id res chain seq x y z
N MET A 1 -0.13 7.45 -40.25
CA MET A 1 1.20 7.75 -39.70
C MET A 1 1.08 8.77 -38.57
N THR A 2 0.31 8.47 -37.51
CA THR A 2 -0.05 9.46 -36.45
C THR A 2 -0.38 8.81 -35.08
N LEU A 3 0.01 7.56 -34.82
CA LEU A 3 -0.29 6.88 -33.52
C LEU A 3 0.94 6.67 -32.61
N VAL A 4 2.13 7.10 -33.02
CA VAL A 4 3.37 6.89 -32.24
C VAL A 4 3.71 8.08 -31.31
N ALA A 5 3.18 9.28 -31.57
CA ALA A 5 3.52 10.48 -30.81
C ALA A 5 2.88 10.55 -29.40
N THR A 6 1.75 9.90 -29.17
CA THR A 6 1.02 9.98 -27.89
C THR A 6 1.72 9.22 -26.75
N ASN A 7 2.53 8.20 -27.06
CA ASN A 7 3.21 7.40 -26.02
C ASN A 7 4.43 8.11 -25.42
N THR A 8 5.08 9.02 -26.14
CA THR A 8 6.30 9.68 -25.64
C THR A 8 6.02 10.83 -24.68
N GLU A 9 4.89 11.52 -24.82
CA GLU A 9 4.47 12.58 -23.87
C GLU A 9 3.96 12.00 -22.55
N VAL A 10 3.21 10.90 -22.61
CA VAL A 10 2.73 10.19 -21.42
C VAL A 10 3.91 9.63 -20.62
N ILE A 11 4.92 9.04 -21.28
CA ILE A 11 6.14 8.55 -20.60
C ILE A 11 6.98 9.68 -20.00
N LYS A 12 6.97 10.89 -20.59
CA LYS A 12 7.61 12.07 -19.98
C LYS A 12 6.88 12.55 -18.73
N THR A 13 5.55 12.53 -18.71
CA THR A 13 4.77 12.93 -17.53
C THR A 13 4.90 11.94 -16.37
N ILE A 14 5.03 10.64 -16.64
CA ILE A 14 5.26 9.61 -15.60
C ILE A 14 6.70 9.70 -15.04
N GLY A 15 7.66 10.19 -15.83
CA GLY A 15 9.06 10.35 -15.43
C GLY A 15 9.41 11.69 -14.78
N GLN A 16 8.46 12.62 -14.60
CA GLN A 16 8.72 13.96 -14.04
C GLN A 16 8.18 14.19 -12.62
N SER A 17 7.76 13.14 -11.90
CA SER A 17 7.61 13.23 -10.45
C SER A 17 8.98 13.09 -9.76
N HIS A 18 9.68 14.22 -9.65
CA HIS A 18 10.87 14.57 -8.83
C HIS A 18 12.25 14.55 -9.50
N PRO A 19 13.01 15.65 -9.33
CA PRO A 19 13.51 16.06 -8.02
C PRO A 19 12.90 17.39 -7.55
N LYS A 20 11.96 17.34 -6.58
CA LYS A 20 11.88 18.45 -5.63
C LYS A 20 13.17 18.32 -4.82
N THR A 21 13.94 19.41 -4.72
CA THR A 21 15.17 19.42 -3.90
C THR A 21 14.82 18.87 -2.51
N PHE A 22 15.72 18.14 -1.82
CA PHE A 22 15.41 17.57 -0.49
C PHE A 22 14.75 18.59 0.46
N VAL A 23 15.20 19.85 0.38
CA VAL A 23 14.64 21.00 1.09
C VAL A 23 13.18 21.27 0.68
N GLU A 24 12.87 21.25 -0.62
CA GLU A 24 11.54 21.47 -1.16
C GLU A 24 10.58 20.32 -0.85
N THR A 25 11.04 19.07 -0.77
CA THR A 25 10.24 17.93 -0.29
C THR A 25 9.90 18.06 1.21
N ILE A 26 10.84 18.55 2.02
CA ILE A 26 10.59 18.82 3.45
C ILE A 26 9.65 20.01 3.63
N VAL A 27 9.84 21.10 2.87
CA VAL A 27 8.96 22.27 2.93
C VAL A 27 7.56 21.91 2.42
N HIS A 28 7.45 21.08 1.39
CA HIS A 28 6.17 20.60 0.86
C HIS A 28 5.52 19.53 1.76
N ALA A 29 6.24 18.95 2.72
CA ALA A 29 5.65 18.05 3.72
C ALA A 29 4.86 18.85 4.79
N PHE A 30 5.20 20.13 5.01
CA PHE A 30 4.42 21.00 5.87
C PHE A 30 3.26 21.62 5.07
N PRO A 31 2.00 21.30 5.42
CA PRO A 31 0.84 21.79 4.68
C PRO A 31 0.72 23.31 4.87
N SER A 32 0.67 24.06 3.77
CA SER A 32 0.22 25.46 3.81
C SER A 32 -1.29 25.56 4.09
N SER A 33 -2.06 24.55 3.64
CA SER A 33 -3.49 24.39 3.93
C SER A 33 -3.92 22.92 3.78
N VAL A 34 -4.55 22.36 4.81
CA VAL A 34 -5.04 20.96 4.82
C VAL A 34 -6.16 20.74 3.80
N ILE A 35 -7.00 21.76 3.61
CA ILE A 35 -8.14 21.70 2.68
C ILE A 35 -7.64 21.64 1.23
N ASP A 36 -6.62 22.44 0.89
CA ASP A 36 -6.04 22.43 -0.47
C ASP A 36 -5.34 21.09 -0.76
N ALA A 37 -4.64 20.52 0.22
CA ALA A 37 -4.01 19.21 0.10
C ALA A 37 -5.03 18.08 -0.16
N MET A 38 -6.18 18.11 0.52
CA MET A 38 -7.27 17.16 0.30
C MET A 38 -7.90 17.29 -1.09
N VAL A 39 -8.04 18.53 -1.60
CA VAL A 39 -8.60 18.79 -2.94
C VAL A 39 -7.63 18.37 -4.05
N ARG A 40 -6.33 18.64 -3.87
CA ARG A 40 -5.29 18.26 -4.83
C ARG A 40 -4.92 16.78 -4.77
N GLY A 41 -5.28 16.08 -3.69
CA GLY A 41 -4.93 14.68 -3.48
C GLY A 41 -3.46 14.47 -3.14
N ASP A 42 -2.80 15.47 -2.52
CA ASP A 42 -1.39 15.38 -2.11
C ASP A 42 -1.23 14.45 -0.89
N VAL A 43 -1.06 13.16 -1.15
CA VAL A 43 -1.03 12.10 -0.12
C VAL A 43 0.04 12.36 0.95
N LEU A 44 1.25 12.81 0.56
CA LEU A 44 2.34 13.07 1.50
C LEU A 44 1.97 14.16 2.52
N GLN A 45 1.32 15.24 2.07
CA GLN A 45 0.88 16.34 2.93
C GLN A 45 -0.23 15.90 3.88
N ILE A 46 -1.19 15.13 3.37
CA ILE A 46 -2.30 14.60 4.16
C ILE A 46 -1.78 13.68 5.26
N VAL A 47 -0.83 12.79 4.94
CA VAL A 47 -0.22 11.88 5.93
C VAL A 47 0.60 12.66 6.95
N ALA A 48 1.44 13.61 6.52
CA ALA A 48 2.24 14.43 7.43
C ALA A 48 1.36 15.21 8.43
N PHE A 49 0.29 15.86 7.94
CA PHE A 49 -0.69 16.52 8.80
C PHE A 49 -1.38 15.55 9.75
N SER A 50 -1.85 14.40 9.24
CA SER A 50 -2.60 13.41 10.03
C SER A 50 -1.78 12.87 11.19
N VAL A 51 -0.48 12.62 10.99
CA VAL A 51 0.42 12.18 12.07
C VAL A 51 0.60 13.28 13.12
N LEU A 52 0.85 14.52 12.72
CA LEU A 52 0.98 15.65 13.65
C LEU A 52 -0.32 15.90 14.44
N PHE A 53 -1.46 15.82 13.76
CA PHE A 53 -2.78 15.95 14.38
C PHE A 53 -3.06 14.81 15.35
N ALA A 54 -2.78 13.56 14.98
CA ALA A 54 -2.94 12.41 15.87
C ALA A 54 -2.06 12.53 17.12
N LEU A 55 -0.81 12.98 16.97
CA LEU A 55 0.09 13.25 18.09
C LEU A 55 -0.46 14.35 19.01
N ALA A 56 -0.98 15.45 18.45
CA ALA A 56 -1.57 16.54 19.23
C ALA A 56 -2.83 16.09 20.00
N VAL A 57 -3.73 15.34 19.36
CA VAL A 57 -4.94 14.80 20.00
C VAL A 57 -4.59 13.79 21.10
N SER A 58 -3.58 12.95 20.86
CA SER A 58 -3.09 11.99 21.85
C SER A 58 -2.45 12.68 23.06
N ALA A 59 -1.69 13.76 22.84
CA ALA A 59 -1.06 14.56 23.89
C ALA A 59 -2.07 15.29 24.81
N VAL A 60 -3.26 15.60 24.31
CA VAL A 60 -4.36 16.22 25.08
C VAL A 60 -5.02 15.22 26.06
N GLY A 61 -4.75 13.93 25.92
CA GLY A 61 -5.17 12.89 26.87
C GLY A 61 -6.69 12.66 26.89
N GLU A 62 -7.30 12.73 28.08
CA GLU A 62 -8.73 12.42 28.29
C GLU A 62 -9.67 13.21 27.37
N LYS A 63 -9.36 14.48 27.08
CA LYS A 63 -10.19 15.33 26.21
C LYS A 63 -10.07 14.98 24.71
N GLY A 64 -9.01 14.27 24.31
CA GLY A 64 -8.79 13.81 22.95
C GLY A 64 -9.49 12.49 22.62
N LYS A 65 -9.88 11.70 23.64
CA LYS A 65 -10.54 10.39 23.48
C LYS A 65 -11.78 10.40 22.57
N PRO A 66 -12.68 11.40 22.61
CA PRO A 66 -13.83 11.44 21.71
C PRO A 66 -13.43 11.54 20.23
N ILE A 67 -12.39 12.32 19.93
CA ILE A 67 -11.89 12.49 18.56
C ILE A 67 -11.27 11.17 18.07
N ILE A 68 -10.44 10.53 18.88
CA ILE A 68 -9.84 9.23 18.53
C ILE A 68 -10.93 8.18 18.25
N ARG A 69 -11.97 8.10 19.10
CA ARG A 69 -13.11 7.19 18.87
C ARG A 69 -13.91 7.52 17.62
N ALA A 70 -14.06 8.79 17.28
CA ALA A 70 -14.71 9.22 16.05
C ALA A 70 -13.90 8.80 14.82
N MET A 71 -12.57 8.98 14.85
CA MET A 71 -11.67 8.54 13.77
C MET A 71 -11.66 7.02 13.61
N GLU A 72 -11.67 6.27 14.70
CA GLU A 72 -11.80 4.80 14.69
C GLU A 72 -13.11 4.35 14.03
N SER A 73 -14.23 4.94 14.45
CA SER A 73 -15.54 4.67 13.84
C SER A 73 -15.55 5.01 12.35
N LEU A 74 -14.92 6.12 11.96
CA LEU A 74 -14.81 6.53 10.56
C LEU A 74 -14.00 5.53 9.73
N SER A 75 -12.88 5.03 10.26
CA SER A 75 -12.08 3.99 9.61
C SER A 75 -12.91 2.72 9.36
N GLN A 76 -13.67 2.27 10.37
CA GLN A 76 -14.56 1.11 10.24
C GLN A 76 -15.67 1.34 9.20
N ILE A 77 -16.23 2.54 9.13
CA ILE A 77 -17.21 2.92 8.10
C ILE A 77 -16.55 2.88 6.71
N MET A 78 -15.32 3.38 6.55
CA MET A 78 -14.58 3.33 5.28
C MET A 78 -14.25 1.90 4.85
N PHE A 79 -13.91 1.00 5.78
CA PHE A 79 -13.75 -0.42 5.48
C PHE A 79 -15.07 -1.05 5.03
N LYS A 80 -16.19 -0.74 5.70
CA LYS A 80 -17.51 -1.24 5.28
C LYS A 80 -17.94 -0.69 3.93
N PHE A 81 -17.67 0.59 3.68
CA PHE A 81 -17.93 1.24 2.41
C PHE A 81 -17.12 0.58 1.28
N THR A 82 -15.82 0.35 1.51
CA THR A 82 -14.95 -0.34 0.56
C THR A 82 -15.44 -1.76 0.28
N ASN A 83 -15.94 -2.49 1.28
CA ASN A 83 -16.56 -3.80 1.08
C ASN A 83 -17.81 -3.74 0.19
N TYR A 84 -18.66 -2.72 0.35
CA TYR A 84 -19.82 -2.54 -0.55
C TYR A 84 -19.35 -2.26 -1.98
N VAL A 85 -18.37 -1.39 -2.18
CA VAL A 85 -17.80 -1.12 -3.51
C VAL A 85 -17.18 -2.40 -4.10
N MET A 86 -16.50 -3.20 -3.29
CA MET A 86 -15.86 -4.45 -3.71
C MET A 86 -16.89 -5.51 -4.15
N LEU A 87 -18.10 -5.51 -3.58
CA LEU A 87 -19.19 -6.38 -4.04
C LEU A 87 -19.64 -6.04 -5.48
N PHE A 88 -19.56 -4.76 -5.87
CA PHE A 88 -19.84 -4.32 -7.24
C PHE A 88 -18.62 -4.40 -8.17
N ALA A 89 -17.41 -4.51 -7.62
CA ALA A 89 -16.18 -4.63 -8.39
C ALA A 89 -16.18 -5.75 -9.46
N PRO A 90 -16.72 -6.97 -9.26
CA PRO A 90 -16.72 -7.98 -10.33
C PRO A 90 -17.45 -7.52 -11.60
N PHE A 91 -18.54 -6.76 -11.46
CA PHE A 91 -19.26 -6.20 -12.60
C PHE A 91 -18.47 -5.06 -13.25
N GLY A 92 -17.89 -4.18 -12.43
CA GLY A 92 -17.08 -3.05 -12.92
C GLY A 92 -15.81 -3.51 -13.65
N VAL A 93 -15.05 -4.42 -13.05
CA VAL A 93 -13.84 -5.00 -13.63
C VAL A 93 -14.17 -5.84 -14.86
N GLY A 94 -15.26 -6.63 -14.83
CA GLY A 94 -15.74 -7.38 -15.98
C GLY A 94 -16.06 -6.48 -17.18
N ALA A 95 -16.79 -5.38 -16.96
CA ALA A 95 -17.10 -4.40 -17.99
C ALA A 95 -15.84 -3.67 -18.51
N ALA A 96 -14.94 -3.26 -17.60
CA ALA A 96 -13.69 -2.61 -17.96
C ALA A 96 -12.76 -3.53 -18.78
N MET A 97 -12.64 -4.80 -18.39
CA MET A 97 -11.87 -5.80 -19.13
C MET A 97 -12.49 -6.09 -20.49
N ALA A 98 -13.82 -6.25 -20.58
CA ALA A 98 -14.51 -6.45 -21.84
C ALA A 98 -14.29 -5.28 -22.81
N HIS A 99 -14.37 -4.03 -22.33
CA HIS A 99 -14.09 -2.84 -23.14
C HIS A 99 -12.63 -2.80 -23.61
N THR A 100 -11.69 -3.09 -22.72
CA THR A 100 -10.25 -3.06 -23.03
C THR A 100 -9.89 -4.13 -24.06
N ILE A 101 -10.37 -5.36 -23.88
CA ILE A 101 -10.15 -6.47 -24.82
C ILE A 101 -10.87 -6.19 -26.15
N GLY A 102 -12.06 -5.61 -26.12
CA GLY A 102 -12.83 -5.28 -27.32
C GLY A 102 -12.21 -4.17 -28.17
N THR A 103 -11.52 -3.20 -27.56
CA THR A 103 -10.90 -2.06 -28.27
C THR A 103 -9.43 -2.28 -28.62
N GLN A 104 -8.66 -2.90 -27.73
CA GLN A 104 -7.21 -3.07 -27.85
C GLN A 104 -6.79 -4.51 -28.16
N GLY A 105 -7.75 -5.44 -28.23
CA GLY A 105 -7.54 -6.85 -28.56
C GLY A 105 -6.88 -7.66 -27.44
N LEU A 106 -6.53 -8.91 -27.76
CA LEU A 106 -5.88 -9.85 -26.83
C LEU A 106 -4.43 -9.49 -26.48
N GLY A 107 -3.80 -8.58 -27.24
CA GLY A 107 -2.42 -8.15 -27.00
C GLY A 107 -2.23 -7.45 -25.64
N VAL A 108 -3.26 -6.77 -25.14
CA VAL A 108 -3.22 -6.13 -23.82
C VAL A 108 -3.14 -7.15 -22.69
N LEU A 109 -3.78 -8.30 -22.84
CA LEU A 109 -3.76 -9.35 -21.83
C LEU A 109 -2.34 -9.90 -21.63
N VAL A 110 -1.55 -9.99 -22.71
CA VAL A 110 -0.13 -10.37 -22.64
C VAL A 110 0.67 -9.31 -21.90
N ASN A 111 0.43 -8.02 -22.15
CA ASN A 111 1.16 -6.95 -21.47
C ASN A 111 0.81 -6.88 -19.97
N LEU A 112 -0.47 -7.00 -19.62
CA LEU A 112 -0.92 -7.12 -18.23
C LEU A 112 -0.35 -8.38 -17.56
N GLY A 113 -0.33 -9.50 -18.28
CA GLY A 113 0.29 -10.74 -17.81
C GLY A 113 1.78 -10.57 -17.51
N ASN A 114 2.52 -9.90 -18.39
CA ASN A 114 3.93 -9.58 -18.16
C ASN A 114 4.13 -8.64 -16.96
N LEU A 115 3.25 -7.66 -16.77
CA LEU A 115 3.29 -6.77 -15.61
C LEU A 115 3.06 -7.56 -14.31
N VAL A 116 2.03 -8.40 -14.26
CA VAL A 116 1.74 -9.27 -13.11
C VAL A 116 2.89 -10.24 -12.86
N PHE A 117 3.44 -10.86 -13.90
CA PHE A 117 4.58 -11.75 -13.80
C PHE A 117 5.81 -11.02 -13.24
N SER A 118 6.11 -9.82 -13.73
CA SER A 118 7.24 -9.02 -13.25
C SER A 118 7.09 -8.62 -11.77
N LEU A 119 5.86 -8.32 -11.33
CA LEU A 119 5.54 -8.03 -9.93
C LEU A 119 5.80 -9.25 -9.05
N TYR A 120 5.27 -10.43 -9.42
CA TYR A 120 5.51 -11.66 -8.65
C TYR A 120 6.98 -12.07 -8.66
N LEU A 121 7.67 -11.91 -9.78
CA LEU A 121 9.10 -12.17 -9.87
C LEU A 121 9.89 -11.24 -8.94
N ALA A 122 9.58 -9.94 -8.94
CA ALA A 122 10.20 -8.96 -8.05
C ALA A 122 9.93 -9.29 -6.57
N LEU A 123 8.71 -9.69 -6.22
CA LEU A 123 8.35 -10.12 -4.86
C LEU A 123 9.11 -11.38 -4.44
N ILE A 124 9.23 -12.38 -5.31
CA ILE A 124 10.00 -13.60 -5.02
C ILE A 124 11.48 -13.27 -4.82
N ILE A 125 12.05 -12.45 -5.69
CA ILE A 125 13.44 -12.00 -5.57
C ILE A 125 13.62 -11.25 -4.25
N PHE A 126 12.71 -10.34 -3.90
CA PHE A 126 12.76 -9.60 -2.65
C PHE A 126 12.71 -10.54 -1.43
N ILE A 127 11.81 -11.51 -1.40
CA ILE A 127 11.72 -12.49 -0.32
C ILE A 127 12.99 -13.33 -0.24
N VAL A 128 13.47 -13.90 -1.36
CA VAL A 128 14.64 -14.80 -1.33
C VAL A 128 15.92 -14.03 -1.00
N VAL A 129 16.14 -12.88 -1.61
CA VAL A 129 17.38 -12.10 -1.46
C VAL A 129 17.39 -11.32 -0.16
N ILE A 130 16.35 -10.51 0.12
CA ILE A 130 16.35 -9.66 1.32
C ILE A 130 16.11 -10.51 2.56
N PHE A 131 15.06 -11.34 2.62
CA PHE A 131 14.84 -12.15 3.82
C PHE A 131 15.92 -13.22 3.95
N GLY A 132 16.42 -13.80 2.85
CA GLY A 132 17.55 -14.73 2.89
C GLY A 132 18.83 -14.11 3.46
N LEU A 133 19.18 -12.89 3.04
CA LEU A 133 20.32 -12.15 3.57
C LEU A 133 20.14 -11.82 5.06
N VAL A 134 18.94 -11.36 5.45
CA VAL A 134 18.62 -11.03 6.84
C VAL A 134 18.72 -12.27 7.73
N ILE A 135 18.20 -13.43 7.30
CA ILE A 135 18.28 -14.68 8.07
C ILE A 135 19.73 -15.17 8.18
N PHE A 136 20.53 -15.02 7.13
CA PHE A 136 21.95 -15.38 7.14
C PHE A 136 22.74 -14.54 8.14
N ILE A 137 22.48 -13.23 8.20
CA ILE A 137 23.12 -12.31 9.16
C ILE A 137 22.62 -12.58 10.59
N ALA A 138 21.33 -12.82 10.77
CA ALA A 138 20.72 -13.02 12.09
C ALA A 138 20.93 -14.44 12.66
N ARG A 139 21.54 -15.38 11.91
CA ARG A 139 21.75 -16.79 12.29
C ARG A 139 20.49 -17.50 12.83
N VAL A 140 19.31 -17.12 12.32
CA VAL A 140 18.04 -17.75 12.72
C VAL A 140 17.87 -19.07 11.95
N PRO A 141 17.41 -20.16 12.57
CA PRO A 141 17.13 -21.40 11.86
C PRO A 141 16.05 -21.18 10.78
N LEU A 142 16.47 -21.24 9.50
CA LEU A 142 15.66 -20.99 8.30
C LEU A 142 14.32 -21.74 8.31
N ARG A 143 14.31 -22.97 8.84
CA ARG A 143 13.11 -23.80 8.94
C ARG A 143 12.08 -23.29 9.96
N GLN A 144 12.52 -22.75 11.10
CA GLN A 144 11.61 -22.20 12.10
C GLN A 144 11.07 -20.84 11.66
N PHE A 145 11.92 -20.01 11.04
CA PHE A 145 11.51 -18.71 10.50
C PHE A 145 10.48 -18.86 9.38
N VAL A 146 10.73 -19.72 8.39
CA VAL A 146 9.77 -19.95 7.29
C VAL A 146 8.45 -20.53 7.82
N ARG A 147 8.49 -21.39 8.84
CA ARG A 147 7.27 -21.94 9.47
C ARG A 147 6.46 -20.86 10.20
N ALA A 148 7.14 -19.97 10.91
CA ALA A 148 6.52 -18.87 11.65
C ALA A 148 5.97 -17.75 10.74
N VAL A 149 6.59 -17.49 9.59
CA VAL A 149 6.13 -16.45 8.64
C VAL A 149 5.02 -16.96 7.73
N ARG A 150 4.93 -18.27 7.49
CA ARG A 150 3.94 -18.84 6.56
C ARG A 150 2.50 -18.61 7.00
N GLU A 151 2.22 -18.71 8.29
CA GLU A 151 0.88 -18.49 8.87
C GLU A 151 0.42 -17.02 8.68
N PRO A 152 1.17 -16.00 9.17
CA PRO A 152 0.85 -14.59 8.93
C PRO A 152 0.84 -14.22 7.44
N ALA A 153 1.77 -14.73 6.63
CA ALA A 153 1.84 -14.40 5.20
C ALA A 153 0.66 -14.97 4.43
N ALA A 154 0.20 -16.19 4.76
CA ALA A 154 -0.99 -16.77 4.14
C ALA A 154 -2.25 -15.99 4.50
N LEU A 155 -2.36 -15.52 5.75
CA LEU A 155 -3.48 -14.67 6.17
C LEU A 155 -3.45 -13.29 5.52
N ALA A 156 -2.29 -12.63 5.47
CA ALA A 156 -2.14 -11.36 4.75
C ALA A 156 -2.53 -11.49 3.28
N PHE A 157 -2.10 -12.59 2.64
CA PHE A 157 -2.37 -12.85 1.22
C PHE A 157 -3.87 -13.12 0.97
N THR A 158 -4.51 -13.92 1.82
CA THR A 158 -5.93 -14.30 1.66
C THR A 158 -6.89 -13.17 2.02
N THR A 159 -6.56 -12.37 3.04
CA THR A 159 -7.39 -11.24 3.47
C THR A 159 -7.11 -9.97 2.69
N THR A 160 -6.00 -9.93 1.93
CA THR A 160 -5.49 -8.73 1.23
C THR A 160 -5.31 -7.52 2.14
N SER A 161 -5.26 -7.73 3.47
CA SER A 161 -5.10 -6.69 4.47
C SER A 161 -3.88 -6.96 5.33
N SER A 162 -2.99 -5.97 5.39
CA SER A 162 -1.79 -6.05 6.23
C SER A 162 -2.11 -5.92 7.73
N GLU A 163 -3.25 -5.31 8.09
CA GLU A 163 -3.68 -5.13 9.48
C GLU A 163 -4.15 -6.46 10.09
N SER A 164 -4.76 -7.32 9.28
CA SER A 164 -5.27 -8.63 9.72
C SER A 164 -4.15 -9.61 10.08
N ALA A 165 -2.98 -9.46 9.48
CA ALA A 165 -1.83 -10.34 9.70
C ALA A 165 -0.87 -9.87 10.80
N LEU A 166 -0.99 -8.61 11.25
CA LEU A 166 -0.09 -8.02 12.23
C LEU A 166 -0.16 -8.71 13.60
N PRO A 167 -1.35 -9.01 14.18
CA PRO A 167 -1.43 -9.71 15.46
C PRO A 167 -0.77 -11.09 15.42
N GLU A 168 -0.99 -11.83 14.34
CA GLU A 168 -0.45 -13.19 14.18
C GLU A 168 1.06 -13.19 13.89
N ALA A 169 1.55 -12.16 13.19
CA ALA A 169 2.97 -11.93 13.03
C ALA A 169 3.66 -11.64 14.37
N MET A 170 3.02 -10.86 15.26
CA MET A 170 3.53 -10.60 16.60
C MET A 170 3.55 -11.87 17.47
N GLU A 171 2.47 -12.67 17.45
CA GLU A 171 2.44 -13.94 18.18
C GLU A 171 3.51 -14.93 17.65
N SER A 172 3.70 -14.99 16.34
CA SER A 172 4.75 -15.80 15.71
C SER A 172 6.16 -15.33 16.10
N MET A 173 6.34 -14.02 16.33
CA MET A 173 7.59 -13.42 16.80
C MET A 173 7.87 -13.72 18.28
N GLU A 174 6.84 -13.68 19.14
CA GLU A 174 6.93 -14.10 20.55
C GLU A 174 7.27 -15.59 20.67
N ARG A 175 6.67 -16.45 19.84
CA ARG A 175 6.99 -17.89 19.77
C ARG A 175 8.42 -18.17 19.33
N LEU A 176 9.05 -17.23 18.61
CA LEU A 176 10.46 -17.30 18.21
C LEU A 176 11.42 -16.73 19.29
N GLY A 177 10.90 -16.23 20.42
CA GLY A 177 11.69 -15.80 21.58
C GLY A 177 11.99 -14.31 21.66
N VAL A 178 11.28 -13.46 20.91
CA VAL A 178 11.42 -11.99 21.00
C VAL A 178 10.53 -11.45 22.14
N PRO A 179 11.08 -10.71 23.12
CA PRO A 179 10.30 -10.10 24.20
C PRO A 179 9.43 -8.93 23.70
N ARG A 180 8.27 -8.74 24.35
CA ARG A 180 7.29 -7.67 24.07
C ARG A 180 7.83 -6.26 24.26
#